data_AF-A0A9X2C0B2-F1
#
_entry.id   AF-A0A9X2C0B2-F1
#
_cell.length_a   1.000
_cell.length_b   1.000
_cell.length_c   1.000
_cell.angle_alpha   90.00
_cell.angle_beta   90.00
_cell.angle_gamma   90.00
#
_symmetry.space_group_name_H-M   'P 1'
#
loop_
_entity.id
_entity.type
_entity.pdbx_description
1 polymer ?
#
loop_
_entity_poly.entity_id
_entity_poly.type
_entity_poly.pdbx_seq_one_letter_code
_entity_poly.pdbx_strand_id
1 'polypeptide(L)'
;MSPCNRTTGLRRSAALAALCLLAGVAAAAPAASAASAEPAGTDAIFRPVFTTPQGALEAGTVFVARLDRCKEPVLLTAKHLFGPGGGLAEAMAPDDIRHGVSRVELTGFGRGAKHMLFELGSLTPDGSQACCQGQAMHDVGDVAAFTAPERLGSVALQLATAPVVPGQHVTLLAEVLAPANAGLRHGAVVLGMHDGFLMYKFDDPTLNLRATSGAPVVDDAGRVVAINLSSGHTLRSDPAAMVGGGNPVAAWGDAVGALCRSH
;
A
#
# COMPACT_ATOMS: atom_id res chain seq x y z
N MET A 1 21.07 59.25 71.76
CA MET A 1 22.28 58.47 71.36
C MET A 1 21.77 57.34 70.48
N SER A 2 22.07 57.16 69.21
CA SER A 2 23.03 57.72 68.25
C SER A 2 22.44 57.51 66.83
N PRO A 3 23.00 58.12 65.77
CA PRO A 3 22.20 58.81 64.76
C PRO A 3 22.19 58.18 63.36
N CYS A 4 21.22 58.64 62.57
CA CYS A 4 21.33 59.19 61.19
C CYS A 4 22.48 58.71 60.29
N ASN A 5 22.18 58.20 59.07
CA ASN A 5 22.40 58.99 57.84
C ASN A 5 21.77 58.37 56.57
N ARG A 6 21.38 59.25 55.65
CA ARG A 6 20.86 59.01 54.28
C ARG A 6 22.00 58.77 53.28
N THR A 7 21.69 58.18 52.12
CA THR A 7 21.79 58.79 50.76
C THR A 7 21.56 57.71 49.68
N THR A 8 20.43 57.76 48.94
CA THR A 8 20.28 58.21 47.53
C THR A 8 21.08 57.44 46.46
N GLY A 9 20.34 56.72 45.62
CA GLY A 9 20.76 56.27 44.29
C GLY A 9 19.65 56.55 43.27
N LEU A 10 19.84 57.59 42.47
CA LEU A 10 19.02 57.97 41.32
C LEU A 10 19.66 57.39 40.05
N ARG A 11 18.87 56.90 39.09
CA ARG A 11 18.90 57.20 37.63
C ARG A 11 18.21 56.08 36.82
N ARG A 12 17.14 56.41 36.07
CA ARG A 12 17.05 56.61 34.59
C ARG A 12 17.25 55.31 33.81
N SER A 13 16.52 54.93 32.75
CA SER A 13 15.45 55.47 31.91
C SER A 13 15.06 54.36 30.90
N ALA A 14 13.99 54.60 30.11
CA ALA A 14 13.58 53.90 28.87
C ALA A 14 12.76 52.60 29.07
N ALA A 15 11.71 52.31 28.30
CA ALA A 15 11.39 52.72 26.94
C ALA A 15 9.89 52.97 26.72
N LEU A 16 9.59 53.99 25.91
CA LEU A 16 8.26 54.34 25.40
C LEU A 16 8.01 53.66 24.03
N ALA A 17 6.77 53.18 23.88
CA ALA A 17 5.93 53.17 22.69
C ALA A 17 6.53 52.73 21.33
N ALA A 18 6.20 51.50 20.92
CA ALA A 18 6.14 51.12 19.52
C ALA A 18 4.69 51.18 19.03
N LEU A 19 4.40 52.07 18.09
CA LEU A 19 3.16 52.04 17.30
C LEU A 19 3.43 52.58 15.90
N CYS A 20 3.79 51.68 14.98
CA CYS A 20 3.75 51.95 13.54
C CYS A 20 2.60 51.12 12.95
N LEU A 21 1.45 51.76 12.73
CA LEU A 21 0.40 51.23 11.86
C LEU A 21 0.79 51.52 10.41
N LEU A 22 1.27 50.49 9.72
CA LEU A 22 1.34 50.48 8.25
C LEU A 22 0.19 49.59 7.75
N ALA A 23 -0.91 50.23 7.35
CA ALA A 23 -2.00 49.56 6.65
C ALA A 23 -1.60 49.38 5.17
N GLY A 24 -1.00 48.21 4.86
CA GLY A 24 -0.80 47.76 3.50
C GLY A 24 -2.06 47.05 2.98
N VAL A 25 -2.72 47.63 1.97
CA VAL A 25 -3.80 46.96 1.24
C VAL A 25 -3.17 45.92 0.33
N ALA A 26 -3.08 44.68 0.78
CA ALA A 26 -2.64 43.56 -0.04
C ALA A 26 -3.79 43.15 -0.99
N ALA A 27 -3.60 43.41 -2.28
CA ALA A 27 -4.47 42.88 -3.33
C ALA A 27 -4.38 41.35 -3.32
N ALA A 28 -5.48 40.68 -2.97
CA ALA A 28 -5.58 39.23 -3.00
C ALA A 28 -5.48 38.74 -4.45
N ALA A 29 -4.37 38.09 -4.79
CA ALA A 29 -4.26 37.36 -6.03
C ALA A 29 -5.30 36.23 -6.04
N PRO A 30 -5.96 35.94 -7.18
CA PRO A 30 -6.91 34.85 -7.27
C PRO A 30 -6.19 33.54 -6.98
N ALA A 31 -6.67 32.81 -5.96
CA ALA A 31 -6.19 31.49 -5.64
C ALA A 31 -6.39 30.58 -6.85
N ALA A 32 -5.29 30.20 -7.50
CA ALA A 32 -5.29 29.14 -8.49
C ALA A 32 -5.86 27.89 -7.80
N SER A 33 -6.98 27.39 -8.33
CA SER A 33 -7.57 26.13 -7.91
C SER A 33 -6.53 25.04 -8.06
N ALA A 34 -5.96 24.59 -6.93
CA ALA A 34 -5.08 23.45 -6.88
C ALA A 34 -5.89 22.22 -7.28
N ALA A 35 -5.75 21.78 -8.53
CA ALA A 35 -6.12 20.43 -8.91
C ALA A 35 -5.43 19.50 -7.90
N SER A 36 -6.20 18.79 -7.07
CA SER A 36 -5.64 17.94 -6.03
C SER A 36 -4.78 16.89 -6.71
N ALA A 37 -3.46 16.97 -6.53
CA ALA A 37 -2.56 15.92 -6.96
C ALA A 37 -3.01 14.62 -6.30
N GLU A 38 -3.17 13.56 -7.10
CA GLU A 38 -3.48 12.24 -6.60
C GLU A 38 -2.40 11.83 -5.57
N PRO A 39 -2.78 11.26 -4.41
CA PRO A 39 -1.83 10.90 -3.37
C PRO A 39 -0.76 9.92 -3.88
N ALA A 40 0.52 10.16 -3.56
CA ALA A 40 1.63 9.36 -4.05
C ALA A 40 1.40 7.83 -3.90
N GLY A 41 1.60 7.09 -4.99
CA GLY A 41 1.54 5.62 -5.03
C GLY A 41 0.20 5.02 -5.47
N THR A 42 -0.90 5.77 -5.54
CA THR A 42 -2.19 5.26 -6.00
C THR A 42 -2.24 4.98 -7.51
N ASP A 43 -1.37 5.61 -8.29
CA ASP A 43 -1.19 5.31 -9.73
C ASP A 43 -0.51 3.95 -9.99
N ALA A 44 -0.02 3.29 -8.94
CA ALA A 44 0.66 2.00 -9.02
C ALA A 44 -0.29 0.81 -8.88
N ILE A 45 -1.56 1.03 -8.52
CA ILE A 45 -2.55 -0.02 -8.26
C ILE A 45 -3.61 -0.04 -9.37
N PHE A 46 -4.07 -1.24 -9.72
CA PHE A 46 -5.00 -1.45 -10.83
C PHE A 46 -6.03 -2.54 -10.50
N ARG A 47 -7.21 -2.44 -11.09
CA ARG A 47 -8.14 -3.57 -11.24
C ARG A 47 -7.68 -4.44 -12.40
N PRO A 48 -7.38 -5.74 -12.18
CA PRO A 48 -6.93 -6.61 -13.25
C PRO A 48 -8.06 -7.43 -13.86
N VAL A 49 -7.90 -7.77 -15.15
CA VAL A 49 -8.55 -8.91 -15.79
C VAL A 49 -7.48 -9.80 -16.39
N PHE A 50 -7.24 -10.98 -15.81
CA PHE A 50 -6.26 -11.92 -16.34
C PHE A 50 -6.93 -12.92 -17.30
N THR A 51 -6.26 -13.22 -18.41
CA THR A 51 -6.64 -14.33 -19.28
C THR A 51 -6.05 -15.62 -18.74
N THR A 52 -6.89 -16.59 -18.41
CA THR A 52 -6.48 -17.92 -17.89
C THR A 52 -7.10 -19.04 -18.73
N PRO A 53 -6.62 -20.30 -18.62
CA PRO A 53 -7.23 -21.43 -19.32
C PRO A 53 -8.68 -21.73 -18.88
N GLN A 54 -9.07 -21.26 -17.69
CA GLN A 54 -10.40 -21.44 -17.12
C GLN A 54 -11.35 -20.27 -17.46
N GLY A 55 -10.87 -19.25 -18.17
CA GLY A 55 -11.62 -18.04 -18.51
C GLY A 55 -10.97 -16.77 -17.97
N ALA A 56 -11.70 -15.66 -18.06
CA ALA A 56 -11.26 -14.37 -17.52
C ALA A 56 -11.37 -14.38 -15.99
N LEU A 57 -10.30 -13.94 -15.32
CA LEU A 57 -10.26 -13.72 -13.87
C LEU A 57 -10.37 -12.22 -13.62
N GLU A 58 -11.47 -11.79 -13.01
CA GLU A 58 -11.82 -10.38 -12.73
C GLU A 58 -11.94 -10.16 -11.21
N ALA A 59 -10.81 -10.25 -10.50
CA ALA A 59 -10.82 -10.20 -9.04
C ALA A 59 -9.57 -9.55 -8.45
N GLY A 60 -9.76 -8.94 -7.28
CA GLY A 60 -8.68 -8.39 -6.46
C GLY A 60 -8.07 -7.10 -7.02
N THR A 61 -6.84 -6.86 -6.59
CA THR A 61 -6.01 -5.72 -6.98
C THR A 61 -4.64 -6.24 -7.43
N VAL A 62 -4.05 -5.60 -8.42
CA VAL A 62 -2.64 -5.80 -8.79
C VAL A 62 -1.90 -4.49 -8.61
N PHE A 63 -0.62 -4.55 -8.29
CA PHE A 63 0.23 -3.36 -8.23
C PHE A 63 1.56 -3.57 -8.93
N VAL A 64 2.17 -2.45 -9.33
CA VAL A 64 3.49 -2.43 -9.97
C VAL A 64 4.55 -2.13 -8.91
N ALA A 65 5.60 -2.94 -8.87
CA ALA A 65 6.74 -2.71 -7.98
C ALA A 65 8.09 -2.83 -8.71
N ARG A 66 9.11 -2.18 -8.14
CA ARG A 66 10.51 -2.37 -8.50
C ARG A 66 11.15 -3.35 -7.53
N LEU A 67 11.86 -4.33 -8.09
CA LEU A 67 12.67 -5.27 -7.34
C LEU A 67 14.12 -5.07 -7.79
N ASP A 68 15.06 -5.02 -6.86
CA ASP A 68 16.47 -4.68 -7.14
C ASP A 68 17.14 -5.59 -8.19
N ARG A 69 16.65 -6.82 -8.34
CA ARG A 69 17.17 -7.83 -9.26
C ARG A 69 16.45 -7.86 -10.62
N CYS A 70 15.43 -7.03 -10.81
CA CYS A 70 14.63 -6.97 -12.03
C CYS A 70 14.92 -5.67 -12.76
N LYS A 71 15.24 -5.75 -14.05
CA LYS A 71 15.45 -4.57 -14.88
C LYS A 71 14.12 -3.86 -15.15
N GLU A 72 13.12 -4.62 -15.55
CA GLU A 72 11.75 -4.16 -15.72
C GLU A 72 10.99 -4.19 -14.37
N PRO A 73 9.95 -3.34 -14.22
CA PRO A 73 9.02 -3.47 -13.11
C PRO A 73 8.26 -4.81 -13.15
N VAL A 74 7.68 -5.19 -12.01
CA VAL A 74 6.94 -6.43 -11.82
C VAL A 74 5.50 -6.12 -11.40
N LEU A 75 4.54 -6.85 -11.96
CA LEU A 75 3.16 -6.88 -11.50
C LEU A 75 3.01 -7.92 -10.39
N LEU A 76 2.42 -7.52 -9.26
CA LEU A 76 2.26 -8.36 -8.08
C LEU A 76 0.78 -8.39 -7.65
N THR A 77 0.31 -9.57 -7.28
CA THR A 77 -1.02 -9.80 -6.71
C THR A 77 -1.03 -11.05 -5.82
N ALA A 78 -2.17 -11.40 -5.25
CA ALA A 78 -2.34 -12.63 -4.47
C ALA A 78 -2.57 -13.84 -5.39
N LYS A 79 -1.83 -14.93 -5.17
CA LYS A 79 -1.98 -16.21 -5.86
C LYS A 79 -3.35 -16.86 -5.61
N HIS A 80 -3.95 -16.74 -4.43
CA HIS A 80 -5.25 -17.37 -4.16
C HIS A 80 -6.38 -16.89 -5.09
N LEU A 81 -6.21 -15.74 -5.75
CA LEU A 81 -7.14 -15.25 -6.75
C LEU A 81 -7.16 -16.15 -7.99
N PHE A 82 -6.06 -16.83 -8.32
CA PHE A 82 -5.98 -17.84 -9.37
C PHE A 82 -6.60 -19.17 -8.90
N GLY A 83 -7.86 -19.10 -8.47
CA GLY A 83 -8.67 -20.18 -7.94
C GLY A 83 -10.09 -19.72 -7.59
N PRO A 84 -10.85 -20.47 -6.79
CA PRO A 84 -12.22 -20.10 -6.42
C PRO A 84 -12.36 -18.71 -5.79
N GLY A 85 -11.33 -18.23 -5.08
CA GLY A 85 -11.31 -16.88 -4.50
C GLY A 85 -11.37 -15.76 -5.53
N GLY A 86 -10.90 -15.99 -6.77
CA GLY A 86 -11.03 -15.06 -7.89
C GLY A 86 -12.06 -15.48 -8.94
N GLY A 87 -12.92 -16.46 -8.62
CA GLY A 87 -14.01 -16.90 -9.49
C GLY A 87 -13.66 -18.00 -10.49
N LEU A 88 -12.46 -18.59 -10.41
CA LEU A 88 -12.13 -19.78 -11.20
C LEU A 88 -12.75 -21.05 -10.61
N ALA A 89 -12.92 -22.09 -11.43
CA ALA A 89 -13.48 -23.35 -10.95
C ALA A 89 -12.51 -24.08 -10.01
N GLU A 90 -11.23 -24.07 -10.34
CA GLU A 90 -10.18 -24.76 -9.60
C GLU A 90 -8.96 -23.86 -9.37
N ALA A 91 -8.25 -24.10 -8.27
CA ALA A 91 -7.02 -23.39 -7.97
C ALA A 91 -5.91 -23.82 -8.92
N MET A 92 -5.24 -22.86 -9.54
CA MET A 92 -4.09 -23.08 -10.42
C MET A 92 -2.83 -23.32 -9.61
N ALA A 93 -2.05 -24.35 -9.96
CA ALA A 93 -0.71 -24.53 -9.42
C ALA A 93 0.24 -23.43 -9.95
N PRO A 94 1.39 -23.16 -9.30
CA PRO A 94 2.38 -22.21 -9.83
C PRO A 94 2.78 -22.48 -11.29
N ASP A 95 2.92 -23.76 -11.67
CA ASP A 95 3.25 -24.14 -13.04
C ASP A 95 2.11 -23.86 -14.04
N ASP A 96 0.86 -24.06 -13.63
CA ASP A 96 -0.31 -23.69 -14.44
C ASP A 96 -0.42 -22.17 -14.60
N ILE A 97 -0.09 -21.39 -13.56
CA ILE A 97 -0.01 -19.93 -13.66
C ILE A 97 1.11 -19.55 -14.63
N ARG A 98 2.27 -20.23 -14.55
CA ARG A 98 3.43 -19.98 -15.41
C ARG A 98 3.14 -20.16 -16.89
N HIS A 99 2.39 -21.20 -17.24
CA HIS A 99 2.13 -21.56 -18.64
C HIS A 99 0.76 -21.13 -19.16
N GLY A 100 -0.21 -20.91 -18.27
CA GLY A 100 -1.61 -20.67 -18.61
C GLY A 100 -2.04 -19.20 -18.55
N VAL A 101 -1.35 -18.35 -17.79
CA VAL A 101 -1.70 -16.92 -17.68
C VAL A 101 -0.85 -16.11 -18.66
N SER A 102 -1.47 -15.68 -19.76
CA SER A 102 -0.76 -15.08 -20.88
C SER A 102 -0.94 -13.57 -21.01
N ARG A 103 -2.04 -13.01 -20.49
CA ARG A 103 -2.41 -11.60 -20.71
C ARG A 103 -3.10 -11.00 -19.52
N VAL A 104 -2.95 -9.69 -19.35
CA VAL A 104 -3.73 -8.90 -18.40
C VAL A 104 -4.25 -7.60 -19.02
N GLU A 105 -5.48 -7.26 -18.66
CA GLU A 105 -6.04 -5.92 -18.77
C GLU A 105 -5.96 -5.22 -17.43
N LEU A 106 -5.39 -4.02 -17.40
CA LEU A 106 -5.30 -3.18 -16.22
C LEU A 106 -6.18 -1.95 -16.38
N THR A 107 -7.01 -1.70 -15.38
CA THR A 107 -7.79 -0.47 -15.26
C THR A 107 -7.33 0.29 -14.02
N GLY A 108 -6.82 1.51 -14.21
CA GLY A 108 -6.47 2.40 -13.09
C GLY A 108 -7.71 2.89 -12.34
N PHE A 109 -7.50 3.46 -11.16
CA PHE A 109 -8.58 4.08 -10.38
C PHE A 109 -8.67 5.59 -10.68
N GLY A 110 -9.87 6.18 -10.52
CA GLY A 110 -10.08 7.62 -10.64
C GLY A 110 -10.46 8.14 -12.03
N ARG A 111 -10.54 9.48 -12.16
CA ARG A 111 -10.97 10.15 -13.41
C ARG A 111 -9.84 10.09 -14.46
N GLY A 112 -10.16 9.60 -15.65
CA GLY A 112 -9.17 9.38 -16.70
C GLY A 112 -8.39 8.07 -16.54
N ALA A 113 -8.97 7.10 -15.83
CA ALA A 113 -8.46 5.75 -15.66
C ALA A 113 -7.91 5.20 -16.98
N LYS A 114 -6.64 4.81 -16.96
CA LYS A 114 -6.00 4.19 -18.12
C LYS A 114 -6.44 2.74 -18.17
N HIS A 115 -6.89 2.33 -19.35
CA HIS A 115 -7.06 0.93 -19.70
C HIS A 115 -5.84 0.49 -20.51
N MET A 116 -5.21 -0.60 -20.09
CA MET A 116 -3.99 -1.09 -20.71
C MET A 116 -4.04 -2.60 -20.86
N LEU A 117 -3.59 -3.10 -22.01
CA LEU A 117 -3.52 -4.52 -22.33
C LEU A 117 -2.08 -4.90 -22.63
N PHE A 118 -1.59 -5.99 -22.06
CA PHE A 118 -0.26 -6.53 -22.35
C PHE A 118 -0.17 -8.03 -22.11
N GLU A 119 0.72 -8.66 -22.87
CA GLU A 119 1.16 -10.04 -22.61
C GLU A 119 2.01 -10.10 -21.34
N LEU A 120 1.97 -11.24 -20.66
CA LEU A 120 2.65 -11.49 -19.40
C LEU A 120 3.68 -12.61 -19.55
N GLY A 121 4.83 -12.43 -18.89
CA GLY A 121 5.69 -13.53 -18.49
C GLY A 121 5.50 -13.79 -17.00
N SER A 122 5.30 -15.03 -16.58
CA SER A 122 5.17 -15.34 -15.16
C SER A 122 6.51 -15.33 -14.44
N LEU A 123 6.56 -14.59 -13.34
CA LEU A 123 7.63 -14.57 -12.35
C LEU A 123 7.14 -15.20 -11.03
N THR A 124 6.07 -15.99 -11.07
CA THR A 124 5.49 -16.63 -9.89
C THR A 124 6.43 -17.75 -9.40
N PRO A 125 6.90 -17.73 -8.14
CA PRO A 125 7.78 -18.79 -7.63
C PRO A 125 7.06 -20.12 -7.44
N ASP A 126 7.76 -21.24 -7.67
CA ASP A 126 7.19 -22.58 -7.52
C ASP A 126 6.78 -22.89 -6.08
N GLY A 127 7.44 -22.26 -5.10
CA GLY A 127 7.09 -22.35 -3.69
C GLY A 127 5.91 -21.47 -3.24
N SER A 128 5.25 -20.76 -4.17
CA SER A 128 4.10 -19.92 -3.83
C SER A 128 2.86 -20.76 -3.52
N GLN A 129 2.13 -20.38 -2.46
CA GLN A 129 1.01 -21.14 -1.91
C GLN A 129 -0.20 -20.23 -1.72
N ALA A 130 -1.39 -20.67 -2.13
CA ALA A 130 -2.61 -19.90 -1.88
C ALA A 130 -2.90 -19.87 -0.37
N CYS A 131 -3.23 -18.70 0.17
CA CYS A 131 -3.49 -18.55 1.59
C CYS A 131 -4.85 -19.09 2.03
N CYS A 132 -5.11 -18.88 3.32
CA CYS A 132 -6.43 -18.58 3.86
C CYS A 132 -7.37 -19.78 4.08
N GLN A 133 -6.83 -21.00 4.06
CA GLN A 133 -7.55 -22.21 4.46
C GLN A 133 -7.36 -22.57 5.94
N GLY A 134 -7.16 -21.56 6.80
CA GLY A 134 -6.88 -21.75 8.23
C GLY A 134 -5.53 -22.41 8.54
N GLN A 135 -4.62 -22.43 7.56
CA GLN A 135 -3.25 -22.91 7.71
C GLN A 135 -2.29 -21.73 7.87
N ALA A 136 -1.19 -21.97 8.58
CA ALA A 136 -0.09 -21.02 8.61
C ALA A 136 0.51 -20.87 7.21
N MET A 137 0.94 -19.65 6.90
CA MET A 137 1.64 -19.34 5.66
C MET A 137 3.14 -19.63 5.85
N HIS A 138 3.70 -20.39 4.92
CA HIS A 138 5.10 -20.82 4.94
C HIS A 138 5.82 -20.39 3.67
N ASP A 139 7.15 -20.44 3.71
CA ASP A 139 8.04 -20.17 2.58
C ASP A 139 7.78 -18.82 1.89
N VAL A 140 7.45 -18.84 0.59
CA VAL A 140 7.19 -17.66 -0.25
C VAL A 140 5.80 -17.07 0.02
N GLY A 141 4.89 -17.89 0.56
CA GLY A 141 3.51 -17.51 0.82
C GLY A 141 2.68 -17.26 -0.44
N ASP A 142 1.64 -16.46 -0.27
CA ASP A 142 0.64 -16.17 -1.28
C ASP A 142 1.02 -14.98 -2.14
N VAL A 143 1.64 -15.25 -3.28
CA VAL A 143 2.06 -14.25 -4.26
C VAL A 143 2.01 -14.83 -5.67
N ALA A 144 1.42 -14.06 -6.58
CA ALA A 144 1.58 -14.25 -8.01
C ALA A 144 2.30 -13.01 -8.56
N ALA A 145 3.29 -13.26 -9.41
CA ALA A 145 4.15 -12.22 -9.97
C ALA A 145 4.28 -12.39 -11.48
N PHE A 146 4.30 -11.27 -12.19
CA PHE A 146 4.39 -11.24 -13.66
C PHE A 146 5.29 -10.09 -14.11
N THR A 147 5.88 -10.21 -15.29
CA THR A 147 6.58 -9.10 -15.93
C THR A 147 5.63 -7.93 -16.16
N ALA A 148 6.14 -6.71 -16.02
CA ALA A 148 5.41 -5.50 -16.35
C ALA A 148 6.16 -4.73 -17.44
N PRO A 149 5.46 -4.03 -18.35
CA PRO A 149 6.13 -3.23 -19.36
C PRO A 149 6.86 -2.05 -18.72
N GLU A 150 8.03 -1.70 -19.29
CA GLU A 150 8.91 -0.63 -18.80
C GLU A 150 8.19 0.71 -18.57
N ARG A 151 7.16 1.01 -19.38
CA ARG A 151 6.34 2.23 -19.25
C ARG A 151 5.63 2.39 -17.90
N LEU A 152 5.46 1.31 -17.13
CA LEU A 152 4.91 1.35 -15.77
C LEU A 152 5.98 1.62 -14.71
N GLY A 153 7.26 1.71 -15.09
CA GLY A 153 8.37 1.92 -14.16
C GLY A 153 8.32 3.26 -13.43
N SER A 154 7.67 4.28 -14.00
CA SER A 154 7.51 5.60 -13.37
C SER A 154 6.51 5.61 -12.22
N VAL A 155 5.59 4.64 -12.18
CA VAL A 155 4.59 4.50 -11.11
C VAL A 155 4.92 3.35 -10.15
N ALA A 156 5.94 2.54 -10.45
CA ALA A 156 6.29 1.36 -9.68
C ALA A 156 6.73 1.69 -8.24
N LEU A 157 6.13 1.00 -7.26
CA LEU A 157 6.45 1.13 -5.84
C LEU A 157 7.80 0.49 -5.50
N GLN A 158 8.49 1.03 -4.50
CA GLN A 158 9.70 0.41 -3.95
C GLN A 158 9.33 -0.63 -2.89
N LEU A 159 10.16 -1.65 -2.72
CA LEU A 159 10.01 -2.59 -1.60
C LEU A 159 10.72 -2.04 -0.36
N ALA A 160 10.12 -2.27 0.81
CA ALA A 160 10.78 -2.03 2.08
C ALA A 160 11.86 -3.09 2.30
N THR A 161 13.05 -2.64 2.71
CA THR A 161 14.18 -3.53 3.05
C THR A 161 14.27 -3.82 4.54
N ALA A 162 13.62 -2.99 5.37
CA ALA A 162 13.54 -3.18 6.80
C ALA A 162 12.26 -3.95 7.17
N PRO A 163 12.33 -4.91 8.12
CA PRO A 163 11.13 -5.53 8.67
C PRO A 163 10.23 -4.48 9.34
N VAL A 164 8.93 -4.63 9.18
CA VAL A 164 7.95 -3.85 9.95
C VAL A 164 7.85 -4.33 11.39
N VAL A 165 7.57 -3.41 12.30
CA VAL A 165 7.48 -3.70 13.75
C VAL A 165 6.06 -3.44 14.29
N PRO A 166 5.62 -4.16 15.35
CA PRO A 166 4.37 -3.86 16.02
C PRO A 166 4.25 -2.38 16.44
N GLY A 167 3.09 -1.79 16.24
CA GLY A 167 2.81 -0.38 16.50
C GLY A 167 3.17 0.57 15.34
N GLN A 168 3.88 0.11 14.31
CA GLN A 168 4.19 0.93 13.14
C GLN A 168 2.93 1.22 12.32
N HIS A 169 2.80 2.46 11.82
CA HIS A 169 1.74 2.83 10.88
C HIS A 169 2.05 2.28 9.49
N VAL A 170 1.00 1.80 8.83
CA VAL A 170 1.00 1.34 7.44
C VAL A 170 -0.27 1.81 6.76
N THR A 171 -0.25 1.83 5.43
CA THR A 171 -1.43 2.19 4.61
C THR A 171 -1.70 1.07 3.61
N LEU A 172 -2.93 0.59 3.55
CA LEU A 172 -3.41 -0.23 2.42
C LEU A 172 -3.74 0.71 1.25
N LEU A 173 -3.16 0.43 0.07
CA LEU A 173 -3.51 1.13 -1.16
C LEU A 173 -4.51 0.28 -1.96
N ALA A 174 -5.81 0.55 -1.81
CA ALA A 174 -6.87 -0.20 -2.49
C ALA A 174 -8.15 0.61 -2.62
N GLU A 175 -8.96 0.30 -3.63
CA GLU A 175 -10.37 0.67 -3.59
C GLU A 175 -11.15 -0.28 -2.66
N VAL A 176 -12.01 0.30 -1.84
CA VAL A 176 -12.89 -0.44 -0.93
C VAL A 176 -14.34 -0.24 -1.35
N LEU A 177 -15.19 -1.23 -1.05
CA LEU A 177 -16.59 -1.18 -1.45
C LEU A 177 -17.45 -0.33 -0.51
N ALA A 178 -17.00 -0.14 0.73
CA ALA A 178 -17.65 0.69 1.73
C ALA A 178 -16.62 1.26 2.71
N PRO A 179 -16.86 2.46 3.26
CA PRO A 179 -17.91 3.39 2.84
C PRO A 179 -17.67 3.88 1.40
N ALA A 180 -18.75 4.28 0.72
CA ALA A 180 -18.60 4.85 -0.62
C ALA A 180 -17.69 6.08 -0.56
N ASN A 181 -16.79 6.22 -1.53
CA ASN A 181 -15.81 7.32 -1.61
C ASN A 181 -14.79 7.35 -0.45
N ALA A 182 -14.48 6.21 0.17
CA ALA A 182 -13.39 6.12 1.15
C ALA A 182 -11.99 6.45 0.58
N GLY A 183 -11.88 6.68 -0.73
CA GLY A 183 -10.62 6.89 -1.41
C GLY A 183 -9.82 5.60 -1.56
N LEU A 184 -8.53 5.74 -1.85
CA LEU A 184 -7.63 4.62 -2.16
C LEU A 184 -6.61 4.34 -1.06
N ARG A 185 -6.65 5.05 0.07
CA ARG A 185 -5.66 4.94 1.15
C ARG A 185 -6.36 4.67 2.46
N HIS A 186 -6.05 3.54 3.08
CA HIS A 186 -6.68 3.12 4.31
C HIS A 186 -5.61 2.88 5.37
N GLY A 187 -5.59 3.76 6.38
CA GLY A 187 -4.62 3.71 7.47
C GLY A 187 -4.82 2.50 8.37
N ALA A 188 -3.71 1.94 8.85
CA ALA A 188 -3.68 0.83 9.77
C ALA A 188 -2.44 0.86 10.66
N VAL A 189 -2.46 0.06 11.72
CA VAL A 189 -1.35 -0.13 12.66
C VAL A 189 -0.96 -1.60 12.69
N VAL A 190 0.34 -1.89 12.54
CA VAL A 190 0.89 -3.24 12.59
C VAL A 190 0.68 -3.84 13.98
N LEU A 191 0.13 -5.05 14.03
CA LEU A 191 -0.02 -5.84 15.25
C LEU A 191 1.18 -6.79 15.45
N GLY A 192 1.79 -7.23 14.36
CA GLY A 192 2.94 -8.13 14.34
C GLY A 192 2.77 -9.29 13.37
N MET A 193 3.65 -10.29 13.49
CA MET A 193 3.56 -11.52 12.70
C MET A 193 2.73 -12.57 13.43
N HIS A 194 1.82 -13.24 12.72
CA HIS A 194 1.05 -14.38 13.22
C HIS A 194 0.89 -15.42 12.13
N ASP A 195 1.33 -16.65 12.38
CA ASP A 195 1.24 -17.77 11.44
C ASP A 195 1.74 -17.43 10.02
N GLY A 196 2.84 -16.67 9.95
CA GLY A 196 3.46 -16.22 8.69
C GLY A 196 2.83 -14.96 8.08
N PHE A 197 1.67 -14.52 8.55
CA PHE A 197 1.01 -13.30 8.08
C PHE A 197 1.49 -12.08 8.85
N LEU A 198 1.65 -10.96 8.13
CA LEU A 198 1.71 -9.65 8.75
C LEU A 198 0.29 -9.20 9.09
N MET A 199 0.00 -9.11 10.39
CA MET A 199 -1.31 -8.68 10.90
C MET A 199 -1.30 -7.18 11.18
N TYR A 200 -2.37 -6.49 10.81
CA TYR A 200 -2.54 -5.06 11.05
C TYR A 200 -4.01 -4.70 11.27
N LYS A 201 -4.26 -3.70 12.12
CA LYS A 201 -5.60 -3.21 12.46
C LYS A 201 -5.87 -1.91 11.73
N PHE A 202 -6.98 -1.84 10.99
CA PHE A 202 -7.38 -0.62 10.31
C PHE A 202 -7.90 0.44 11.27
N ASP A 203 -7.65 1.71 10.95
CA ASP A 203 -8.15 2.85 11.71
C ASP A 203 -9.67 2.99 11.59
N ASP A 204 -10.22 2.66 10.41
CA ASP A 204 -11.66 2.62 10.14
C ASP A 204 -12.17 1.16 10.21
N PRO A 205 -12.94 0.79 11.25
CA PRO A 205 -13.49 -0.55 11.36
C PRO A 205 -14.69 -0.81 10.42
N THR A 206 -15.19 0.21 9.72
CA THR A 206 -16.36 0.12 8.83
C THR A 206 -16.01 -0.25 7.39
N LEU A 207 -14.72 -0.38 7.08
CA LEU A 207 -14.24 -0.71 5.75
C LEU A 207 -14.79 -2.06 5.26
N ASN A 208 -15.35 -2.07 4.05
CA ASN A 208 -15.61 -3.30 3.32
C ASN A 208 -14.46 -3.58 2.36
N LEU A 209 -13.57 -4.45 2.84
CA LEU A 209 -12.31 -4.81 2.17
C LEU A 209 -12.47 -5.94 1.14
N ARG A 210 -13.70 -6.29 0.75
CA ARG A 210 -13.91 -7.22 -0.37
C ARG A 210 -13.22 -6.68 -1.62
N ALA A 211 -12.59 -7.57 -2.39
CA ALA A 211 -11.80 -7.27 -3.59
C ALA A 211 -10.46 -6.51 -3.37
N THR A 212 -10.00 -6.39 -2.12
CA THR A 212 -8.68 -5.79 -1.81
C THR A 212 -7.53 -6.80 -1.78
N SER A 213 -7.79 -8.09 -1.97
CA SER A 213 -6.73 -9.11 -2.08
C SER A 213 -5.77 -8.77 -3.22
N GLY A 214 -4.48 -8.87 -2.97
CA GLY A 214 -3.41 -8.50 -3.88
C GLY A 214 -2.98 -7.03 -3.81
N ALA A 215 -3.71 -6.17 -3.10
CA ALA A 215 -3.33 -4.77 -2.93
C ALA A 215 -2.07 -4.61 -2.07
N PRO A 216 -1.22 -3.60 -2.33
CA PRO A 216 -0.04 -3.38 -1.53
C PRO A 216 -0.39 -2.69 -0.20
N VAL A 217 0.28 -3.12 0.86
CA VAL A 217 0.38 -2.41 2.13
C VAL A 217 1.73 -1.71 2.13
N VAL A 218 1.75 -0.41 2.41
CA VAL A 218 2.96 0.43 2.37
C VAL A 218 3.28 1.07 3.72
N ASP A 219 4.55 1.36 3.98
CA ASP A 219 4.99 2.17 5.11
C ASP A 219 4.80 3.69 4.86
N ASP A 220 5.17 4.52 5.85
CA ASP A 220 5.11 5.99 5.75
C ASP A 220 5.97 6.58 4.62
N ALA A 221 6.97 5.83 4.15
CA ALA A 221 7.81 6.21 3.00
C ALA A 221 7.21 5.75 1.66
N GLY A 222 6.02 5.12 1.66
CA GLY A 222 5.36 4.59 0.48
C GLY A 222 6.00 3.33 -0.08
N ARG A 223 6.83 2.64 0.71
CA ARG A 223 7.47 1.37 0.33
C ARG A 223 6.57 0.21 0.71
N VAL A 224 6.43 -0.76 -0.19
CA VAL A 224 5.63 -1.97 0.04
C VAL A 224 6.24 -2.77 1.18
N VAL A 225 5.43 -3.15 2.15
CA VAL A 225 5.80 -4.00 3.28
C VAL A 225 5.10 -5.35 3.23
N ALA A 226 3.93 -5.44 2.58
CA ALA A 226 3.21 -6.68 2.38
C ALA A 226 2.23 -6.60 1.19
N ILE A 227 1.76 -7.77 0.74
CA ILE A 227 0.60 -7.93 -0.14
C ILE A 227 -0.60 -8.26 0.74
N ASN A 228 -1.68 -7.49 0.69
CA ASN A 228 -2.91 -7.79 1.43
C ASN A 228 -3.56 -9.07 0.89
N LEU A 229 -3.94 -9.99 1.78
CA LEU A 229 -4.50 -11.29 1.42
C LEU A 229 -5.88 -11.54 1.99
N SER A 230 -6.12 -11.03 3.20
CA SER A 230 -7.34 -11.31 3.95
C SER A 230 -7.72 -10.13 4.81
N SER A 231 -9.01 -10.07 5.15
CA SER A 231 -9.56 -9.07 6.04
C SER A 231 -10.73 -9.65 6.83
N GLY A 232 -10.91 -9.21 8.07
CA GLY A 232 -12.10 -9.55 8.85
C GLY A 232 -12.04 -9.08 10.30
N HIS A 233 -13.10 -9.40 11.03
CA HIS A 233 -13.24 -9.13 12.46
C HIS A 233 -12.78 -10.34 13.28
N THR A 234 -11.47 -10.57 13.31
CA THR A 234 -10.88 -11.81 13.87
C THR A 234 -10.15 -11.61 15.20
N LEU A 235 -10.07 -10.38 15.72
CA LEU A 235 -9.45 -10.13 17.03
C LEU A 235 -10.40 -10.50 18.17
N ARG A 236 -10.04 -11.56 18.91
CA ARG A 236 -10.79 -11.98 20.11
C ARG A 236 -10.84 -10.88 21.19
N SER A 237 -9.79 -10.07 21.30
CA SER A 237 -9.68 -8.97 22.27
C SER A 237 -10.46 -7.71 21.85
N ASP A 238 -10.77 -7.57 20.55
CA ASP A 238 -11.52 -6.45 20.00
C ASP A 238 -12.37 -6.92 18.81
N PRO A 239 -13.55 -7.52 19.06
CA PRO A 239 -14.38 -8.11 18.01
C PRO A 239 -14.92 -7.09 17.00
N ALA A 240 -14.85 -5.78 17.31
CA ALA A 240 -15.26 -4.72 16.40
C ALA A 240 -14.13 -4.26 15.47
N ALA A 241 -12.87 -4.58 15.78
CA ALA A 241 -11.73 -4.19 14.97
C ALA A 241 -11.81 -4.83 13.58
N MET A 242 -11.57 -4.03 12.55
CA MET A 242 -11.26 -4.53 11.21
C MET A 242 -9.77 -4.82 11.15
N VAL A 243 -9.41 -6.05 10.80
CA VAL A 243 -8.02 -6.50 10.72
C VAL A 243 -7.73 -7.04 9.34
N GLY A 244 -6.54 -6.72 8.83
CA GLY A 244 -5.98 -7.30 7.63
C GLY A 244 -4.85 -8.29 7.94
N GLY A 245 -4.66 -9.24 7.05
CA GLY A 245 -3.52 -10.15 7.02
C GLY A 245 -2.82 -10.06 5.66
N GLY A 246 -1.50 -9.92 5.66
CA GLY A 246 -0.71 -9.78 4.43
C GLY A 246 0.48 -10.72 4.33
N ASN A 247 0.92 -10.97 3.08
CA ASN A 247 2.17 -11.65 2.76
C ASN A 247 3.36 -10.67 2.87
N PRO A 248 4.21 -10.76 3.90
CA PRO A 248 5.29 -9.79 4.10
C PRO A 248 6.32 -9.87 2.96
N VAL A 249 6.87 -8.73 2.56
CA VAL A 249 7.93 -8.66 1.52
C VAL A 249 9.11 -9.58 1.81
N ALA A 250 9.47 -9.75 3.08
CA ALA A 250 10.56 -10.63 3.50
C ALA A 250 10.34 -12.11 3.13
N ALA A 251 9.09 -12.54 2.89
CA ALA A 251 8.80 -13.91 2.47
C ALA A 251 9.02 -14.13 0.96
N TRP A 252 8.68 -13.15 0.12
CA TRP A 252 8.61 -13.34 -1.33
C TRP A 252 9.59 -12.49 -2.16
N GLY A 253 10.08 -11.37 -1.66
CA GLY A 253 10.84 -10.39 -2.44
C GLY A 253 12.07 -11.00 -3.13
N ASP A 254 12.85 -11.77 -2.39
CA ASP A 254 14.04 -12.45 -2.93
C ASP A 254 13.70 -13.58 -3.90
N ALA A 255 12.63 -14.34 -3.63
CA ALA A 255 12.21 -15.46 -4.47
C ALA A 255 11.71 -14.98 -5.83
N VAL A 256 10.87 -13.93 -5.86
CA VAL A 256 10.44 -13.30 -7.12
C VAL A 256 11.62 -12.66 -7.83
N GLY A 257 12.46 -11.90 -7.11
CA GLY A 257 13.63 -11.23 -7.69
C GLY A 257 14.65 -12.21 -8.27
N ALA A 258 14.74 -13.44 -7.76
CA ALA A 258 15.64 -14.46 -8.31
C ALA A 258 15.24 -14.91 -9.72
N LEU A 259 13.95 -14.87 -10.06
CA LEU A 259 13.42 -15.29 -11.36
C LEU A 259 13.66 -14.26 -12.47
N CYS A 260 13.85 -12.99 -12.11
CA CYS A 260 14.17 -11.94 -13.08
C CYS A 260 15.54 -12.08 -13.75
N ARG A 261 16.44 -12.91 -13.23
CA ARG A 261 17.75 -13.18 -13.84
C ARG A 261 17.72 -14.25 -14.93
N SER A 262 16.62 -14.99 -15.00
CA SER A 262 16.44 -16.13 -15.90
C SER A 262 15.69 -15.76 -17.19
N HIS A 263 15.28 -14.49 -17.32
CA HIS A 263 14.59 -13.90 -18.45
C HIS A 263 15.40 -12.73 -19.01
#